data_AF-A0A6M0KWK7-F1
#
_entry.id   AF-A0A6M0KWK7-F1
#
_cell.length_a   1.000
_cell.length_b   1.000
_cell.length_c   1.000
_cell.angle_alpha   90.00
_cell.angle_beta   90.00
_cell.angle_gamma   90.00
#
_symmetry.space_group_name_H-M   'P 1'
#
loop_
_entity.id
_entity.type
_entity.pdbx_description
1 polymer ?
#
loop_
_entity_poly.entity_id
_entity_poly.type
_entity_poly.pdbx_seq_one_letter_code
_entity_poly.pdbx_strand_id
1 'polypeptide(L)'
;MRKIIALLFIVLYSMANSNQAKTIEALAKEYIGGKYIWGGETPQGFDCSGYTQYIYKQVGITLPRTALLQSKVGTIVIDESYKKGDLLFFLTDKTRGISITHVGIYLEDNKFIHAASTKKGIIISDLTKSKYGSLLVSVSRVLSQEQREIFQPIFFSEALKRAVHSNSKIRLISQDQESNQTLSKLEEAIKSDSKVILQ
;
A
#
# COMPACT_ATOMS: atom_id res chain seq x y z
N MET A 1 -27.04 -14.25 -2.01
CA MET A 1 -26.85 -12.97 -1.26
C MET A 1 -25.52 -12.86 -0.49
N ARG A 2 -25.24 -13.60 0.62
CA ARG A 2 -23.99 -13.41 1.41
C ARG A 2 -22.67 -13.63 0.65
N LYS A 3 -22.62 -14.61 -0.26
CA LYS A 3 -21.41 -14.90 -1.08
C LYS A 3 -21.10 -13.83 -2.13
N ILE A 4 -22.13 -13.18 -2.68
CA ILE A 4 -22.00 -12.15 -3.73
C ILE A 4 -21.47 -10.84 -3.12
N ILE A 5 -21.97 -10.47 -1.94
CA ILE A 5 -21.49 -9.31 -1.19
C ILE A 5 -20.00 -9.49 -0.85
N ALA A 6 -19.61 -10.65 -0.30
CA ALA A 6 -18.21 -10.94 0.00
C ALA A 6 -17.29 -10.84 -1.24
N LEU A 7 -17.72 -11.36 -2.39
CA LEU A 7 -16.95 -11.29 -3.63
C LEU A 7 -16.79 -9.84 -4.13
N LEU A 8 -17.86 -9.04 -4.09
CA LEU A 8 -17.81 -7.62 -4.45
C LEU A 8 -16.86 -6.83 -3.53
N PHE A 9 -16.92 -7.08 -2.22
CA PHE A 9 -15.99 -6.49 -1.26
C PHE A 9 -14.54 -6.87 -1.56
N ILE A 10 -14.26 -8.14 -1.87
CA ILE A 10 -12.90 -8.61 -2.23
C ILE A 10 -12.37 -7.94 -3.50
N VAL A 11 -13.22 -7.76 -4.52
CA VAL A 11 -12.84 -7.11 -5.78
C VAL A 11 -12.57 -5.62 -5.57
N LEU A 12 -13.48 -4.88 -4.94
CA LEU A 12 -13.29 -3.45 -4.63
C LEU A 12 -12.05 -3.23 -3.73
N TYR A 13 -11.84 -4.11 -2.76
CA TYR A 13 -10.65 -4.12 -1.91
C TYR A 13 -9.35 -4.29 -2.69
N SER A 14 -9.33 -5.24 -3.63
CA SER A 14 -8.14 -5.51 -4.46
C SER A 14 -7.81 -4.31 -5.35
N MET A 15 -8.82 -3.62 -5.90
CA MET A 15 -8.63 -2.40 -6.69
C MET A 15 -8.16 -1.20 -5.84
N ALA A 16 -8.69 -1.04 -4.62
CA ALA A 16 -8.25 0.03 -3.74
C ALA A 16 -6.78 -0.12 -3.31
N ASN A 17 -6.34 -1.34 -2.99
CA ASN A 17 -4.95 -1.62 -2.62
C ASN A 17 -3.99 -1.47 -3.82
N SER A 18 -4.40 -1.92 -5.02
CA SER A 18 -3.57 -1.77 -6.21
C SER A 18 -3.36 -0.30 -6.59
N ASN A 19 -4.39 0.53 -6.43
CA ASN A 19 -4.28 1.98 -6.60
C ASN A 19 -3.34 2.61 -5.55
N GLN A 20 -3.45 2.22 -4.28
CA GLN A 20 -2.59 2.77 -3.24
C GLN A 20 -1.12 2.40 -3.44
N ALA A 21 -0.83 1.15 -3.85
CA ALA A 21 0.53 0.72 -4.15
C ALA A 21 1.16 1.48 -5.32
N LYS A 22 0.37 1.74 -6.38
CA LYS A 22 0.80 2.59 -7.51
C LYS A 22 1.07 4.03 -7.06
N THR A 23 0.22 4.60 -6.19
CA THR A 23 0.42 5.93 -5.63
C THR A 23 1.70 6.00 -4.79
N ILE A 24 1.97 5.01 -3.93
CA ILE A 24 3.22 4.95 -3.15
C ILE A 24 4.43 4.91 -4.08
N GLU A 25 4.40 4.07 -5.11
CA GLU A 25 5.48 3.99 -6.09
C GLU A 25 5.73 5.33 -6.78
N ALA A 26 4.66 6.00 -7.25
CA ALA A 26 4.75 7.29 -7.92
C ALA A 26 5.36 8.36 -6.99
N LEU A 27 4.80 8.51 -5.78
CA LEU A 27 5.30 9.44 -4.77
C LEU A 27 6.76 9.17 -4.40
N ALA A 28 7.13 7.90 -4.21
CA ALA A 28 8.50 7.54 -3.89
C ALA A 28 9.46 7.97 -5.01
N LYS A 29 9.09 7.74 -6.27
CA LYS A 29 9.93 8.06 -7.43
C LYS A 29 10.18 9.57 -7.59
N GLU A 30 9.31 10.45 -7.09
CA GLU A 30 9.51 11.91 -7.13
C GLU A 30 10.78 12.38 -6.41
N TYR A 31 11.26 11.60 -5.43
CA TYR A 31 12.40 11.99 -4.60
C TYR A 31 13.72 11.34 -5.01
N ILE A 32 13.77 10.62 -6.13
CA ILE A 32 15.01 10.03 -6.65
C ILE A 32 16.08 11.14 -6.84
N GLY A 33 17.30 10.87 -6.37
CA GLY A 33 18.39 11.85 -6.35
C GLY A 33 18.36 12.82 -5.15
N GLY A 34 17.29 12.79 -4.34
CA GLY A 34 17.19 13.57 -3.11
C GLY A 34 18.26 13.22 -2.08
N LYS A 35 18.55 14.15 -1.17
CA LYS A 35 19.63 14.02 -0.19
C LYS A 35 19.30 13.03 0.92
N TYR A 36 20.31 12.27 1.34
CA TYR A 36 20.26 11.55 2.60
C TYR A 36 20.77 12.44 3.74
N ILE A 37 19.97 12.58 4.80
CA ILE A 37 20.35 13.29 6.04
C ILE A 37 19.95 12.40 7.21
N TRP A 38 20.91 12.08 8.08
CA TRP A 38 20.62 11.31 9.30
C TRP A 38 19.58 12.04 10.15
N GLY A 39 18.51 11.37 10.55
CA GLY A 39 17.41 12.01 11.28
C GLY A 39 16.42 12.76 10.39
N GLY A 40 16.65 12.87 9.08
CA GLY A 40 15.79 13.62 8.17
C GLY A 40 14.44 12.97 7.90
N GLU A 41 13.39 13.78 7.86
CA GLU A 41 11.97 13.36 7.71
C GLU A 41 11.22 14.20 6.66
N THR A 42 11.91 15.08 5.93
CA THR A 42 11.30 16.05 5.03
C THR A 42 11.98 16.07 3.65
N PRO A 43 11.32 16.64 2.61
CA PRO A 43 11.90 16.77 1.28
C PRO A 43 13.29 17.44 1.19
N GLN A 44 13.70 18.22 2.21
CA GLN A 44 15.03 18.82 2.26
C GLN A 44 16.14 17.78 2.50
N GLY A 45 15.79 16.61 3.04
CA GLY A 45 16.64 15.45 3.15
C GLY A 45 16.06 14.42 4.11
N PHE A 46 16.25 13.14 3.76
CA PHE A 46 15.65 12.03 4.48
C PHE A 46 16.71 11.06 5.01
N ASP A 47 16.45 10.39 6.13
CA ASP A 47 17.04 9.06 6.36
C ASP A 47 16.13 7.96 5.82
N CYS A 48 16.57 6.70 5.89
CA CYS A 48 15.83 5.58 5.32
C CYS A 48 14.41 5.46 5.87
N SER A 49 14.25 5.59 7.19
CA SER A 49 12.96 5.47 7.87
C SER A 49 12.11 6.74 7.84
N GLY A 50 12.73 7.92 7.83
CA GLY A 50 12.03 9.18 7.62
C GLY A 50 11.49 9.30 6.20
N TYR A 51 12.21 8.76 5.21
CA TYR A 51 11.75 8.65 3.83
C TYR A 51 10.49 7.79 3.71
N THR A 52 10.52 6.55 4.21
CA THR A 52 9.35 5.67 4.17
C THR A 52 8.19 6.26 4.97
N GLN A 53 8.45 6.83 6.15
CA GLN A 53 7.42 7.50 6.94
C GLN A 53 6.74 8.62 6.17
N TYR A 54 7.52 9.48 5.49
CA TYR A 54 6.99 10.59 4.71
C TYR A 54 6.09 10.10 3.56
N ILE A 55 6.55 9.13 2.76
CA ILE A 55 5.79 8.60 1.62
C ILE A 55 4.47 7.96 2.08
N TYR A 56 4.51 7.13 3.12
CA TYR A 56 3.31 6.44 3.60
C TYR A 56 2.31 7.39 4.26
N LYS A 57 2.78 8.47 4.89
CA LYS A 57 1.92 9.51 5.45
C LYS A 57 1.07 10.19 4.38
N GLN A 58 1.59 10.38 3.16
CA GLN A 58 0.83 10.98 2.05
C GLN A 58 -0.37 10.12 1.62
N VAL A 59 -0.30 8.81 1.84
CA VAL A 59 -1.39 7.87 1.56
C VAL A 59 -2.16 7.47 2.83
N GLY A 60 -2.05 8.27 3.89
CA GLY A 60 -2.81 8.11 5.13
C GLY A 60 -2.32 7.00 6.06
N ILE A 61 -1.12 6.45 5.86
CA ILE A 61 -0.54 5.42 6.72
C ILE A 61 0.53 6.04 7.62
N THR A 62 0.31 5.97 8.93
CA THR A 62 1.29 6.46 9.91
C THR A 62 2.28 5.36 10.27
N LEU A 63 3.55 5.59 9.93
CA LEU A 63 4.65 4.70 10.30
C LEU A 63 5.42 5.23 11.52
N PRO A 64 5.91 4.33 12.40
CA PRO A 64 6.86 4.70 13.44
C PRO A 64 8.14 5.32 12.86
N ARG A 65 8.87 6.07 13.70
CA ARG A 65 10.02 6.85 13.23
C ARG A 65 11.22 6.01 12.77
N THR A 66 11.50 4.87 13.40
CA THR A 66 12.73 4.11 13.15
C THR A 66 12.45 2.86 12.32
N ALA A 67 13.42 2.43 11.50
CA ALA A 67 13.30 1.21 10.69
C ALA A 67 12.96 -0.03 11.55
N LEU A 68 13.56 -0.14 12.74
CA LEU A 68 13.27 -1.23 13.69
C LEU A 68 11.84 -1.19 14.25
N LEU A 69 11.23 -0.01 14.42
CA LEU A 69 9.83 0.08 14.85
C LEU A 69 8.88 -0.15 13.67
N GLN A 70 9.24 0.34 12.48
CA GLN A 70 8.49 0.09 11.25
C GLN A 70 8.42 -1.41 10.92
N SER A 71 9.46 -2.18 11.20
CA SER A 71 9.46 -3.63 10.97
C SER A 71 8.50 -4.41 11.87
N LYS A 72 7.96 -3.77 12.91
CA LYS A 72 7.04 -4.38 13.89
C LYS A 72 5.58 -4.07 13.59
N VAL A 73 5.28 -3.28 12.57
CA VAL A 73 3.90 -2.93 12.18
C VAL A 73 3.53 -3.58 10.84
N GLY A 74 2.23 -3.76 10.62
CA GLY A 74 1.70 -4.46 9.44
C GLY A 74 1.83 -5.97 9.54
N THR A 75 1.59 -6.64 8.41
CA THR A 75 1.64 -8.10 8.30
C THR A 75 3.00 -8.53 7.77
N ILE A 76 3.65 -9.49 8.43
CA ILE A 76 4.91 -10.08 7.96
C ILE A 76 4.63 -10.82 6.64
N VAL A 77 5.45 -10.57 5.63
CA VAL A 77 5.37 -11.26 4.33
C VAL A 77 6.38 -12.41 4.33
N ILE A 78 5.87 -13.62 4.11
CA ILE A 78 6.64 -14.86 3.99
C ILE A 78 6.75 -15.29 2.52
N ASP A 79 7.70 -16.20 2.25
CA ASP A 79 7.87 -16.91 0.98
C ASP A 79 8.10 -16.02 -0.25
N GLU A 80 8.82 -14.89 -0.08
CA GLU A 80 9.19 -13.97 -1.17
C GLU A 80 8.01 -13.43 -1.99
N SER A 81 6.79 -13.50 -1.44
CA SER A 81 5.55 -13.02 -2.06
C SER A 81 5.40 -11.49 -2.00
N TYR A 82 6.48 -10.79 -2.33
CA TYR A 82 6.60 -9.34 -2.23
C TYR A 82 5.69 -8.64 -3.23
N LYS A 83 5.04 -7.59 -2.77
CA LYS A 83 4.12 -6.75 -3.54
C LYS A 83 4.61 -5.31 -3.51
N LYS A 84 4.29 -4.56 -4.57
CA LYS A 84 4.54 -3.12 -4.64
C LYS A 84 4.09 -2.44 -3.34
N GLY A 85 4.96 -1.66 -2.72
CA GLY A 85 4.67 -0.98 -1.46
C GLY A 85 4.79 -1.86 -0.20
N ASP A 86 5.39 -3.05 -0.29
CA ASP A 86 5.91 -3.72 0.89
C ASP A 86 7.17 -3.00 1.40
N LEU A 87 7.36 -2.95 2.72
CA LEU A 87 8.57 -2.42 3.35
C LEU A 87 9.59 -3.53 3.51
N LEU A 88 10.79 -3.34 2.96
CA LEU A 88 11.92 -4.26 3.10
C LEU A 88 12.87 -3.77 4.20
N PHE A 89 13.22 -4.63 5.14
CA PHE A 89 14.08 -4.30 6.28
C PHE A 89 15.40 -5.04 6.22
N PHE A 90 16.49 -4.32 6.50
CA PHE A 90 17.84 -4.82 6.29
C PHE A 90 18.76 -4.58 7.49
N LEU A 91 19.77 -5.45 7.64
CA LEU A 91 20.90 -5.27 8.54
C LEU A 91 22.13 -4.78 7.76
N THR A 92 22.16 -3.49 7.44
CA THR A 92 23.27 -2.90 6.67
C THR A 92 24.45 -2.41 7.52
N ASP A 93 24.22 -2.22 8.82
CA ASP A 93 25.21 -1.77 9.79
C ASP A 93 25.16 -2.70 11.02
N LYS A 94 26.14 -3.60 11.12
CA LYS A 94 26.22 -4.56 12.23
C LYS A 94 26.80 -3.94 13.51
N THR A 95 27.46 -2.78 13.43
CA THR A 95 28.12 -2.19 14.61
C THR A 95 27.13 -1.54 15.57
N ARG A 96 25.88 -1.32 15.14
CA ARG A 96 24.83 -0.72 15.96
C ARG A 96 24.21 -1.64 17.02
N GLY A 97 24.52 -2.94 16.99
CA GLY A 97 24.00 -3.89 17.97
C GLY A 97 22.48 -4.12 17.91
N ILE A 98 21.83 -3.75 16.80
CA ILE A 98 20.38 -3.95 16.56
C ILE A 98 20.16 -4.77 15.28
N SER A 99 19.05 -5.51 15.22
CA SER A 99 18.76 -6.47 14.14
C SER A 99 18.37 -5.82 12.81
N ILE A 100 17.85 -4.59 12.82
CA ILE A 100 17.42 -3.85 11.62
C ILE A 100 17.99 -2.44 11.69
N THR A 101 18.67 -2.04 10.63
CA THR A 101 19.34 -0.73 10.53
C THR A 101 18.94 0.07 9.31
N HIS A 102 18.18 -0.52 8.38
CA HIS A 102 17.81 0.12 7.14
C HIS A 102 16.44 -0.38 6.65
N VAL A 103 15.75 0.47 5.88
CA VAL A 103 14.44 0.18 5.29
C VAL A 103 14.34 0.73 3.86
N GLY A 104 13.56 0.06 3.01
CA GLY A 104 13.20 0.54 1.67
C GLY A 104 11.79 0.08 1.27
N ILE A 105 11.31 0.61 0.14
CA ILE A 105 9.97 0.33 -0.40
C ILE A 105 10.13 -0.58 -1.62
N TYR A 106 9.53 -1.78 -1.60
CA TYR A 106 9.53 -2.68 -2.73
C TYR A 106 8.75 -2.09 -3.90
N LEU A 107 9.33 -2.19 -5.10
CA LEU A 107 8.71 -1.79 -6.35
C LEU A 107 8.21 -3.05 -7.07
N GLU A 108 9.05 -3.65 -7.90
CA GLU A 108 8.80 -4.90 -8.64
C GLU A 108 10.13 -5.47 -9.12
N ASP A 109 10.15 -6.69 -9.65
CA ASP A 109 11.33 -7.32 -10.25
C ASP A 109 12.59 -7.24 -9.37
N ASN A 110 12.44 -7.54 -8.09
CA ASN A 110 13.49 -7.47 -7.07
C ASN A 110 14.05 -6.04 -6.83
N LYS A 111 13.36 -5.01 -7.32
CA LYS A 111 13.77 -3.61 -7.14
C LYS A 111 13.06 -2.99 -5.95
N PHE A 112 13.79 -2.10 -5.29
CA PHE A 112 13.26 -1.32 -4.19
C PHE A 112 13.89 0.07 -4.17
N ILE A 113 13.14 1.05 -3.70
CA ILE A 113 13.58 2.44 -3.57
C ILE A 113 13.83 2.78 -2.10
N HIS A 114 14.91 3.53 -1.83
CA HIS A 114 15.30 3.88 -0.47
C HIS A 114 16.23 5.10 -0.43
N ALA A 115 16.25 5.81 0.70
CA ALA A 115 17.31 6.77 1.02
C ALA A 115 18.56 6.01 1.45
N ALA A 116 19.52 5.81 0.54
CA ALA A 116 20.59 4.84 0.68
C ALA A 116 21.73 5.23 1.61
N SER A 117 22.26 6.44 1.44
CA SER A 117 23.37 6.97 2.24
C SER A 117 23.66 8.40 1.84
N THR A 118 24.45 9.12 2.64
CA THR A 118 24.93 10.48 2.34
C THR A 118 25.58 10.61 0.97
N LYS A 119 26.30 9.59 0.51
CA LYS A 119 26.98 9.57 -0.79
C LYS A 119 26.04 9.34 -1.97
N LYS A 120 24.97 8.56 -1.79
CA LYS A 120 24.11 8.10 -2.89
C LYS A 120 22.75 8.80 -2.95
N GLY A 121 22.27 9.34 -1.83
CA GLY A 121 20.93 9.91 -1.73
C GLY A 121 19.84 8.84 -1.88
N ILE A 122 18.71 9.22 -2.46
CA ILE A 122 17.58 8.32 -2.73
C ILE A 122 17.77 7.65 -4.09
N ILE A 123 17.79 6.32 -4.11
CA ILE A 123 18.05 5.52 -5.31
C ILE A 123 17.13 4.29 -5.37
N ILE A 124 17.06 3.70 -6.55
CA ILE A 124 16.55 2.34 -6.73
C ILE A 124 17.72 1.35 -6.70
N SER A 125 17.59 0.32 -5.89
CA SER A 125 18.53 -0.80 -5.79
C SER A 125 17.84 -2.12 -6.17
N ASP A 126 18.63 -3.14 -6.46
CA ASP A 126 18.17 -4.48 -6.84
C ASP A 126 18.62 -5.50 -5.80
N LEU A 127 17.71 -6.31 -5.27
CA LEU A 127 18.01 -7.32 -4.25
C LEU A 127 18.96 -8.41 -4.75
N THR A 128 18.83 -8.79 -6.02
CA THR A 128 19.59 -9.90 -6.62
C THR A 128 20.95 -9.48 -7.15
N LYS A 129 21.09 -8.21 -7.56
CA LYS A 129 22.33 -7.67 -8.16
C LYS A 129 23.19 -6.86 -7.19
N SER A 130 22.85 -6.86 -5.91
CA SER A 130 23.58 -6.10 -4.90
C SER A 130 23.69 -6.89 -3.59
N LYS A 131 24.49 -6.35 -2.66
CA LYS A 131 24.58 -6.90 -1.31
C LYS A 131 23.28 -6.83 -0.51
N TYR A 132 22.24 -6.12 -0.98
CA TYR A 132 21.01 -5.97 -0.20
C TYR A 132 20.25 -7.29 -0.03
N GLY A 133 20.30 -8.20 -1.00
CA GLY A 133 19.63 -9.50 -0.89
C GLY A 133 20.12 -10.32 0.31
N SER A 134 21.43 -10.41 0.53
CA SER A 134 22.01 -11.13 1.67
C SER A 134 21.88 -10.41 3.02
N LEU A 135 21.45 -9.15 3.00
CA LEU A 135 21.23 -8.33 4.20
C LEU A 135 19.76 -8.15 4.53
N LEU A 136 18.84 -8.70 3.72
CA LEU A 136 17.41 -8.66 3.96
C LEU A 136 17.07 -9.51 5.19
N VAL A 137 16.35 -8.91 6.14
CA VAL A 137 16.01 -9.53 7.43
C VAL A 137 14.53 -9.88 7.48
N SER A 138 13.67 -8.95 7.09
CA SER A 138 12.21 -9.15 7.08
C SER A 138 11.53 -8.23 6.08
N VAL A 139 10.29 -8.57 5.76
CA VAL A 139 9.42 -7.77 4.90
C VAL A 139 8.08 -7.60 5.59
N SER A 140 7.57 -6.37 5.62
CA SER A 140 6.25 -6.06 6.20
C SER A 140 5.35 -5.37 5.19
N ARG A 141 4.11 -5.86 5.11
CA ARG A 141 3.04 -5.25 4.33
C ARG A 141 2.17 -4.42 5.25
N VAL A 142 2.26 -3.10 5.09
CA VAL A 142 1.41 -2.13 5.81
C VAL A 142 0.21 -1.69 4.95
N LEU A 143 0.18 -2.13 3.69
CA LEU A 143 -0.95 -2.03 2.78
C LEU A 143 -1.98 -3.12 3.12
N SER A 144 -2.66 -2.99 4.28
CA SER A 144 -4.04 -3.46 4.49
C SER A 144 -4.49 -3.54 5.96
N GLN A 145 -5.79 -3.30 6.13
CA GLN A 145 -6.74 -3.76 7.16
C GLN A 145 -7.22 -2.76 8.23
N GLU A 146 -6.50 -2.46 9.31
CA GLU A 146 -7.19 -1.94 10.51
C GLU A 146 -7.48 -0.42 10.54
N GLN A 147 -6.67 0.42 9.86
CA GLN A 147 -6.85 1.88 9.96
C GLN A 147 -8.07 2.42 9.20
N ARG A 148 -8.73 1.58 8.38
CA ARG A 148 -10.00 1.95 7.75
C ARG A 148 -11.21 1.52 8.59
N GLU A 149 -11.19 0.38 9.28
CA GLU A 149 -12.37 -0.09 10.01
C GLU A 149 -12.79 0.79 11.20
N ILE A 150 -11.88 1.60 11.74
CA ILE A 150 -12.22 2.62 12.78
C ILE A 150 -12.88 3.86 12.15
N PHE A 151 -12.54 4.22 10.91
CA PHE A 151 -13.05 5.43 10.22
C PHE A 151 -14.17 5.17 9.20
N GLN A 152 -14.43 3.90 8.84
CA GLN A 152 -15.43 3.53 7.83
C GLN A 152 -16.88 3.41 8.34
N PRO A 153 -17.23 2.88 9.53
CA PRO A 153 -18.65 2.73 9.90
C PRO A 153 -19.38 4.07 10.02
N ILE A 154 -18.66 5.15 10.36
CA ILE A 154 -19.23 6.50 10.46
C ILE A 154 -19.42 7.13 9.06
N PHE A 155 -18.45 7.00 8.15
CA PHE A 155 -18.54 7.59 6.81
C PHE A 155 -19.42 6.79 5.84
N PHE A 156 -19.34 5.47 5.87
CA PHE A 156 -20.13 4.61 4.99
C PHE A 156 -21.59 4.57 5.39
N SER A 157 -21.95 4.59 6.69
CA SER A 157 -23.36 4.61 7.07
C SER A 157 -24.06 5.89 6.63
N GLU A 158 -23.37 7.03 6.68
CA GLU A 158 -23.94 8.31 6.26
C GLU A 158 -24.02 8.44 4.73
N ALA A 159 -22.98 8.00 4.03
CA ALA A 159 -22.97 7.95 2.57
C ALA A 159 -23.99 6.94 2.01
N LEU A 160 -24.14 5.75 2.62
CA LEU A 160 -25.17 4.78 2.25
C LEU A 160 -26.57 5.29 2.60
N LYS A 161 -26.78 5.89 3.78
CA LYS A 161 -28.08 6.48 4.13
C LYS A 161 -28.49 7.54 3.11
N ARG A 162 -27.57 8.40 2.69
CA ARG A 162 -27.82 9.43 1.66
C ARG A 162 -28.07 8.83 0.27
N ALA A 163 -27.31 7.79 -0.10
CA ALA A 163 -27.45 7.09 -1.38
C ALA A 163 -28.72 6.25 -1.50
N VAL A 164 -29.17 5.63 -0.40
CA VAL A 164 -30.40 4.81 -0.36
C VAL A 164 -31.65 5.69 -0.24
N HIS A 165 -31.54 6.86 0.38
CA HIS A 165 -32.67 7.79 0.52
C HIS A 165 -32.85 8.70 -0.70
N SER A 166 -31.79 8.93 -1.48
CA SER A 166 -31.85 9.63 -2.75
C SER A 166 -32.00 8.61 -3.88
N ASN A 167 -33.23 8.44 -4.40
CA ASN A 167 -33.57 7.55 -5.53
C ASN A 167 -32.91 7.93 -6.88
N SER A 168 -31.71 8.53 -6.85
CA SER A 168 -30.94 8.96 -8.00
C SER A 168 -29.93 7.89 -8.38
N LYS A 169 -30.13 7.26 -9.55
CA LYS A 169 -29.15 6.42 -10.26
C LYS A 169 -27.72 6.89 -10.03
N ILE A 170 -26.97 6.14 -9.24
CA ILE A 170 -25.55 6.39 -9.01
C ILE A 170 -24.80 5.97 -10.28
N ARG A 171 -24.43 6.94 -11.11
CA ARG A 171 -23.53 6.75 -12.25
C ARG A 171 -22.11 7.01 -11.77
N LEU A 172 -21.44 5.98 -11.26
CA LEU A 172 -20.00 6.05 -11.01
C LEU A 172 -19.28 5.98 -12.36
N ILE A 173 -18.64 7.09 -12.74
CA ILE A 173 -17.85 7.19 -13.95
C ILE A 173 -16.45 6.64 -13.63
N SER A 174 -16.10 5.47 -14.18
CA SER A 174 -14.72 4.98 -14.26
C SER A 174 -14.34 4.75 -15.72
N GLN A 175 -13.33 5.47 -16.21
CA GLN A 175 -12.83 5.42 -17.59
C GLN A 175 -11.80 4.29 -17.81
N ASP A 176 -12.01 3.11 -17.22
CA ASP A 176 -11.22 1.93 -17.60
C ASP A 176 -12.14 0.81 -18.11
N GLN A 177 -11.67 0.03 -19.08
CA GLN A 177 -12.50 -1.01 -19.70
C GLN A 177 -12.76 -2.19 -18.75
N GLU A 178 -11.90 -2.39 -17.76
CA GLU A 178 -11.96 -3.51 -16.82
C GLU A 178 -13.05 -3.31 -15.75
N SER A 179 -13.24 -2.07 -15.28
CA SER A 179 -14.35 -1.69 -14.39
C SER A 179 -15.70 -1.75 -15.10
N ASN A 180 -15.77 -1.39 -16.39
CA ASN A 180 -17.01 -1.49 -17.17
C ASN A 180 -17.45 -2.94 -17.36
N GLN A 181 -16.52 -3.87 -17.56
CA GLN A 181 -16.81 -5.31 -17.64
C GLN A 181 -17.22 -5.90 -16.28
N THR A 182 -16.69 -5.33 -15.19
CA THR A 182 -17.07 -5.73 -13.82
C THR A 182 -18.46 -5.22 -13.47
N LEU A 183 -18.78 -3.97 -13.85
CA LEU A 183 -20.11 -3.38 -13.69
C LEU A 183 -21.18 -4.13 -14.49
N SER A 184 -20.89 -4.51 -15.75
CA SER A 184 -21.85 -5.27 -16.56
C SER A 184 -22.18 -6.65 -15.94
N LYS A 185 -21.17 -7.36 -15.42
CA LYS A 185 -21.35 -8.64 -14.72
C LYS A 185 -22.13 -8.49 -13.41
N LEU A 186 -21.94 -7.38 -12.70
CA LEU A 186 -22.71 -7.06 -11.49
C LEU A 186 -24.17 -6.74 -11.80
N GLU A 187 -24.43 -5.95 -12.86
CA GLU A 187 -25.79 -5.66 -13.31
C GLU A 187 -26.52 -6.92 -13.80
N GLU A 188 -25.83 -7.83 -14.49
CA GLU A 188 -26.37 -9.13 -14.89
C GLU A 188 -26.70 -10.01 -13.68
N ALA A 189 -25.81 -10.08 -12.68
CA ALA A 189 -26.03 -10.86 -11.46
C ALA A 189 -27.21 -10.31 -10.62
N ILE A 190 -27.37 -8.99 -10.56
CA ILE A 190 -28.50 -8.35 -9.86
C ILE A 190 -29.81 -8.61 -10.62
N LYS A 191 -29.79 -8.58 -11.95
CA LYS A 191 -30.95 -8.91 -12.80
C LYS A 191 -31.32 -10.40 -12.74
N SER A 192 -30.35 -11.30 -12.56
CA SER A 192 -30.63 -12.74 -12.44
C SER A 192 -31.22 -13.09 -11.07
N ASP A 193 -30.77 -12.45 -9.99
CA ASP A 193 -31.28 -12.68 -8.63
C ASP A 193 -32.68 -12.06 -8.40
N SER A 194 -33.11 -11.10 -9.23
CA SER A 194 -34.45 -10.49 -9.16
C SER A 194 -35.53 -11.27 -9.93
N LYS A 195 -35.19 -12.42 -10.53
CA LYS A 195 -36.13 -13.26 -11.29
C LYS A 195 -36.69 -14.49 -10.55
N VAL A 196 -36.42 -14.66 -9.26
CA VAL A 196 -37.02 -15.74 -8.45
C VAL A 196 -38.36 -15.28 -7.82
N ILE A 197 -39.36 -15.25 -8.71
CA ILE A 197 -40.80 -15.55 -8.59
C ILE A 197 -41.50 -15.30 -7.23
N LEU A 198 -42.36 -14.27 -7.25
CA LEU A 198 -43.72 -14.29 -6.70
C LEU A 198 -44.58 -15.30 -7.48
N GLN A 199 -44.97 -16.40 -6.83
CA GLN A 199 -46.22 -17.14 -7.01
C GLN A 199 -46.56 -17.80 -5.67
#